data_AF-A0A0A6YX87-F1
#
_entry.id   AF-A0A0A6YX87-F1
#
_cell.length_a   1.000
_cell.length_b   1.000
_cell.length_c   1.000
_cell.angle_alpha   90.00
_cell.angle_beta   90.00
_cell.angle_gamma   90.00
#
_symmetry.space_group_name_H-M   'P 1'
#
loop_
_entity.id
_entity.type
_entity.pdbx_description
1 polymer ?
#
loop_
_entity_poly.entity_id
_entity_poly.type
_entity_poly.pdbx_seq_one_letter_code
_entity_poly.pdbx_strand_id
1 'polypeptide(L)'
;MATEGGGKEMNEIKTQFTTREGLYKLLQHSEYSRPNRVPFNSQGSNPVRVSFVNLNDQSGNGDRLCFNVGRELYFYIYKGVRKAADLSKPIDKRIYKGTQPTCHDFNLLTATAESVSLLVGFSAGQVQLIDPIKKETSKLFNEESL
;
A
#
# COMPACT_ATOMS: atom_id res chain seq x y z
N MET A 1 -43.33 6.77 26.31
CA MET A 1 -42.89 5.46 25.81
C MET A 1 -41.45 5.61 25.36
N ALA A 2 -40.52 4.90 26.00
CA ALA A 2 -39.14 4.85 25.55
C ALA A 2 -39.12 4.03 24.25
N THR A 3 -38.64 4.62 23.16
CA THR A 3 -38.36 3.87 21.94
C THR A 3 -37.16 2.97 22.24
N GLU A 4 -37.42 1.67 22.38
CA GLU A 4 -36.38 0.66 22.38
C GLU A 4 -35.59 0.82 21.08
N GLY A 5 -34.35 1.30 21.20
CA GLY A 5 -33.40 1.32 20.11
C GLY A 5 -33.10 -0.12 19.74
N GLY A 6 -33.83 -0.63 18.76
CA GLY A 6 -33.57 -1.93 18.15
C GLY A 6 -32.11 -1.98 17.74
N GLY A 7 -31.31 -2.72 18.51
CA GLY A 7 -29.92 -2.94 18.22
C GLY A 7 -29.84 -3.63 16.87
N LYS A 8 -29.50 -2.88 15.82
CA LYS A 8 -28.94 -3.47 14.61
C LYS A 8 -27.76 -4.29 15.10
N GLU A 9 -27.83 -5.61 14.95
CA GLU A 9 -26.65 -6.46 15.06
C GLU A 9 -25.58 -5.80 14.20
N MET A 10 -24.62 -5.17 14.87
CA MET A 10 -23.56 -4.46 14.21
C MET A 10 -22.76 -5.56 13.54
N ASN A 11 -22.72 -5.55 12.21
CA ASN A 11 -22.03 -6.56 11.42
C ASN A 11 -20.52 -6.33 11.58
N GLU A 12 -20.02 -6.62 12.79
CA GLU A 12 -18.67 -6.32 13.23
C GLU A 12 -17.68 -7.22 12.49
N ILE A 13 -16.64 -6.61 11.95
CA ILE A 13 -15.56 -7.32 11.28
C ILE A 13 -14.83 -8.18 12.30
N LYS A 14 -14.75 -9.49 12.04
CA LYS A 14 -14.02 -10.43 12.90
C LYS A 14 -12.52 -10.15 12.84
N THR A 15 -11.85 -10.22 13.99
CA THR A 15 -10.42 -9.93 14.14
C THR A 15 -9.56 -11.17 14.36
N GLN A 16 -10.16 -12.36 14.39
CA GLN A 16 -9.45 -13.63 14.53
C GLN A 16 -10.31 -14.80 14.06
N PHE A 17 -9.65 -15.88 13.64
CA PHE A 17 -10.27 -17.15 13.25
C PHE A 17 -9.30 -18.32 13.51
N THR A 18 -9.83 -19.54 13.59
CA THR A 18 -9.03 -20.75 13.84
C THR A 18 -9.14 -21.70 12.64
N THR A 19 -8.02 -22.24 12.20
CA THR A 19 -7.93 -23.31 11.19
C THR A 19 -7.22 -24.52 11.79
N ARG A 20 -6.96 -25.56 10.97
CA ARG A 20 -6.17 -26.72 11.37
C ARG A 20 -4.75 -26.35 11.83
N GLU A 21 -4.14 -25.31 11.25
CA GLU A 21 -2.80 -24.88 11.65
C GLU A 21 -2.79 -24.11 13.00
N GLY A 22 -3.94 -23.61 13.45
CA GLY A 22 -4.08 -22.88 14.71
C GLY A 22 -4.85 -21.56 14.59
N LEU A 23 -4.56 -20.64 15.50
CA LEU A 23 -5.24 -19.33 15.61
C LEU A 23 -4.57 -18.27 14.71
N TYR A 24 -5.36 -17.65 13.85
CA TYR A 24 -5.01 -16.46 13.08
C TYR A 24 -5.61 -15.23 13.75
N LYS A 25 -4.80 -14.20 13.97
CA LYS A 25 -5.21 -12.96 14.65
C LYS A 25 -4.77 -11.73 13.87
N LEU A 26 -5.69 -10.79 13.67
CA LEU A 26 -5.43 -9.47 13.13
C LEU A 26 -4.61 -8.66 14.15
N LEU A 27 -3.43 -8.20 13.73
CA LEU A 27 -2.51 -7.42 14.56
C LEU A 27 -2.64 -5.93 14.23
N GLN A 28 -3.49 -5.20 14.95
CA GLN A 28 -3.73 -3.77 14.72
C GLN A 28 -2.45 -2.91 14.78
N HIS A 29 -1.47 -3.28 15.62
CA HIS A 29 -0.19 -2.56 15.71
C HIS A 29 0.71 -2.74 14.47
N SER A 30 0.36 -3.63 13.55
CA SER A 30 1.08 -3.93 12.30
C SER A 30 0.35 -3.38 11.06
N GLU A 31 -0.70 -2.58 11.25
CA GLU A 31 -1.50 -2.01 10.16
C GLU A 31 -0.76 -0.89 9.41
N TYR A 32 -0.94 -0.87 8.08
CA TYR A 32 -0.47 0.20 7.20
C TYR A 32 -1.67 0.88 6.54
N SER A 33 -1.65 2.21 6.54
CA SER A 33 -2.69 3.06 5.95
C SER A 33 -2.13 4.45 5.65
N ARG A 34 -2.99 5.37 5.20
CA ARG A 34 -2.61 6.79 5.11
C ARG A 34 -2.19 7.31 6.49
N PRO A 35 -1.22 8.23 6.59
CA PRO A 35 -0.75 8.75 7.88
C PRO A 35 -1.86 9.35 8.74
N ASN A 36 -2.87 9.95 8.10
CA ASN A 36 -4.02 10.56 8.78
C ASN A 36 -5.07 9.54 9.27
N ARG A 37 -4.94 8.25 8.89
CA ARG A 37 -5.88 7.15 9.20
C ARG A 37 -7.35 7.44 8.87
N VAL A 38 -7.60 8.44 8.01
CA VAL A 38 -8.96 8.74 7.58
C VAL A 38 -9.39 7.62 6.62
N PRO A 39 -10.58 7.01 6.82
CA PRO A 39 -11.12 6.05 5.87
C PRO A 39 -11.16 6.63 4.46
N PHE A 40 -10.76 5.84 3.48
CA PHE A 40 -10.86 6.25 2.09
C PHE A 40 -12.26 5.92 1.57
N ASN A 41 -12.98 6.94 1.07
CA ASN A 41 -14.24 6.70 0.40
C ASN A 41 -13.96 6.12 -0.99
N SER A 42 -14.26 4.84 -1.18
CA SER A 42 -13.92 4.08 -2.39
C SER A 42 -14.93 4.22 -3.52
N GLN A 43 -16.03 4.98 -3.33
CA GLN A 43 -17.06 5.12 -4.36
C GLN A 43 -16.48 5.72 -5.66
N GLY A 44 -16.49 4.94 -6.73
CA GLY A 44 -16.00 5.36 -8.05
C GLY A 44 -14.49 5.51 -8.18
N SER A 45 -13.71 5.05 -7.20
CA SER A 45 -12.25 5.11 -7.22
C SER A 45 -11.61 3.80 -7.72
N ASN A 46 -10.38 3.89 -8.21
CA ASN A 46 -9.57 2.72 -8.53
C ASN A 46 -9.32 1.85 -7.28
N PRO A 47 -9.11 0.52 -7.46
CA PRO A 47 -8.83 -0.38 -6.35
C PRO A 47 -7.54 0.00 -5.63
N VAL A 48 -7.54 -0.17 -4.31
CA VAL A 48 -6.32 -0.20 -3.50
C VAL A 48 -5.59 -1.50 -3.83
N ARG A 49 -4.32 -1.39 -4.20
CA ARG A 49 -3.39 -2.49 -4.48
C ARG A 49 -2.20 -2.43 -3.54
N VAL A 50 -1.54 -3.56 -3.41
CA VAL A 50 -0.41 -3.76 -2.51
C VAL A 50 0.64 -4.60 -3.23
N SER A 51 1.90 -4.17 -3.17
CA SER A 51 3.05 -4.93 -3.68
C SER A 51 4.16 -4.96 -2.65
N PHE A 52 4.88 -6.08 -2.60
CA PHE A 52 5.98 -6.31 -1.68
C PHE A 52 7.28 -6.59 -2.46
N VAL A 53 8.40 -6.22 -1.87
CA VAL A 53 9.74 -6.56 -2.37
C VAL A 53 10.70 -6.71 -1.21
N ASN A 54 11.62 -7.67 -1.31
CA ASN A 54 12.73 -7.81 -0.38
C ASN A 54 14.00 -7.28 -1.05
N LEU A 55 14.71 -6.38 -0.38
CA LEU A 55 15.91 -5.72 -0.92
C LEU A 55 17.23 -6.45 -0.63
N ASN A 56 17.18 -7.67 -0.06
CA ASN A 56 18.33 -8.42 0.43
C ASN A 56 19.23 -7.61 1.40
N ASP A 57 18.62 -6.68 2.14
CA ASP A 57 19.30 -5.84 3.11
C ASP A 57 19.75 -6.67 4.32
N GLN A 58 21.05 -6.61 4.61
CA GLN A 58 21.69 -7.32 5.73
C GLN A 58 21.18 -6.85 7.10
N SER A 59 20.47 -5.73 7.18
CA SER A 59 19.87 -5.21 8.42
C SER A 59 18.70 -6.04 8.98
N GLY A 60 18.19 -7.02 8.22
CA GLY A 60 17.00 -7.80 8.59
C GLY A 60 15.68 -7.04 8.49
N ASN A 61 15.70 -5.81 7.95
CA ASN A 61 14.51 -5.02 7.62
C ASN A 61 14.42 -4.77 6.11
N GLY A 62 14.74 -5.78 5.30
CA GLY A 62 14.80 -5.67 3.83
C GLY A 62 13.44 -5.62 3.13
N ASP A 63 12.35 -5.99 3.82
CA ASP A 63 11.02 -5.97 3.22
C ASP A 63 10.50 -4.54 3.05
N ARG A 64 9.90 -4.29 1.90
CA ARG A 64 9.25 -3.03 1.54
C ARG A 64 7.83 -3.27 1.11
N LEU A 65 6.99 -2.28 1.38
CA LEU A 65 5.57 -2.25 1.06
C LEU A 65 5.29 -1.04 0.17
N CYS A 66 4.61 -1.27 -0.96
CA CYS A 66 3.97 -0.24 -1.75
C CYS A 66 2.46 -0.42 -1.75
N PHE A 67 1.71 0.66 -1.58
CA PHE A 67 0.26 0.66 -1.78
C PHE A 67 -0.24 1.99 -2.35
N ASN A 68 -1.34 1.94 -3.12
CA ASN A 68 -2.03 3.12 -3.65
C ASN A 68 -3.35 3.38 -2.93
N VAL A 69 -3.72 4.66 -2.78
CA VAL A 69 -5.03 5.10 -2.29
C VAL A 69 -5.48 6.32 -3.10
N GLY A 70 -6.44 6.12 -4.01
CA GLY A 70 -6.90 7.17 -4.93
C GLY A 70 -5.74 7.73 -5.76
N ARG A 71 -5.33 8.97 -5.47
CA ARG A 71 -4.23 9.68 -6.14
C ARG A 71 -2.88 9.55 -5.46
N GLU A 72 -2.82 8.89 -4.31
CA GLU A 72 -1.61 8.77 -3.51
C GLU A 72 -0.96 7.39 -3.69
N LEU A 73 0.37 7.36 -3.72
CA LEU A 73 1.18 6.15 -3.69
C LEU A 73 2.16 6.26 -2.52
N TYR A 74 2.25 5.21 -1.71
CA TYR A 74 3.08 5.17 -0.51
C TYR A 74 4.09 4.02 -0.59
N PHE A 75 5.31 4.27 -0.13
CA PHE A 75 6.38 3.27 -0.02
C PHE A 75 6.99 3.29 1.39
N TYR A 76 6.97 2.13 2.09
CA TYR A 76 7.44 1.98 3.47
C TYR A 76 8.32 0.74 3.65
N ILE A 77 9.03 0.69 4.78
CA ILE A 77 9.55 -0.57 5.33
C ILE A 77 8.37 -1.40 5.82
N TYR A 78 8.31 -2.67 5.41
CA TYR A 78 7.35 -3.64 5.95
C TYR A 78 7.99 -4.40 7.12
N LYS A 79 7.31 -4.45 8.26
CA LYS A 79 7.84 -5.06 9.49
C LYS A 79 7.15 -6.39 9.88
N GLY A 80 6.35 -6.96 8.98
CA GLY A 80 5.62 -8.20 9.24
C GLY A 80 4.68 -8.06 10.43
N VAL A 81 4.82 -8.97 11.41
CA VAL A 81 4.02 -9.01 12.64
C VAL A 81 4.51 -8.06 13.75
N ARG A 82 5.64 -7.38 13.53
CA ARG A 82 6.18 -6.38 14.46
C ARG A 82 5.42 -5.07 14.29
N LYS A 83 5.54 -4.16 15.27
CA LYS A 83 5.00 -2.79 15.17
C LYS A 83 5.37 -2.16 13.83
N ALA A 84 4.37 -1.68 13.10
CA ALA A 84 4.52 -1.06 11.80
C ALA A 84 5.55 0.08 11.83
N ALA A 85 6.10 0.40 10.65
CA ALA A 85 6.92 1.59 10.50
C ALA A 85 6.13 2.86 10.87
N ASP A 86 6.85 3.94 11.19
CA ASP A 86 6.22 5.23 11.46
C ASP A 86 5.50 5.73 10.19
N LEU A 87 4.16 5.69 10.21
CA LEU A 87 3.34 6.08 9.07
C LEU A 87 3.48 7.57 8.73
N SER A 88 4.04 8.41 9.60
CA SER A 88 4.33 9.81 9.25
C SER A 88 5.60 9.98 8.40
N LYS A 89 6.41 8.92 8.27
CA LYS A 89 7.73 8.93 7.61
C LYS A 89 7.83 7.86 6.51
N PRO A 90 7.07 8.00 5.41
CA PRO A 90 7.26 7.15 4.24
C PRO A 90 8.68 7.29 3.69
N ILE A 91 9.21 6.21 3.13
CA ILE A 91 10.45 6.28 2.34
C ILE A 91 10.18 7.15 1.12
N ASP A 92 9.07 6.90 0.41
CA ASP A 92 8.58 7.75 -0.67
C ASP A 92 7.07 7.92 -0.61
N LYS A 93 6.60 9.09 -1.03
CA LYS A 93 5.19 9.42 -1.18
C LYS A 93 5.00 10.21 -2.47
N ARG A 94 4.08 9.75 -3.33
CA ARG A 94 3.72 10.45 -4.57
C ARG A 94 2.25 10.81 -4.60
N ILE A 95 1.94 11.94 -5.23
CA ILE A 95 0.58 12.44 -5.45
C ILE A 95 0.40 12.73 -6.94
N TYR A 96 -0.57 12.06 -7.56
CA TYR A 96 -0.85 12.17 -8.98
C TYR A 96 -2.07 13.09 -9.23
N LYS A 97 -1.89 14.18 -9.97
CA LYS A 97 -2.92 15.21 -10.15
C LYS A 97 -3.90 14.93 -11.30
N GLY A 98 -3.46 14.27 -12.37
CA GLY A 98 -4.24 14.05 -13.59
C GLY A 98 -4.75 12.62 -13.82
N THR A 99 -4.13 11.64 -13.18
CA THR A 99 -4.48 10.22 -13.35
C THR A 99 -4.28 9.48 -12.02
N GLN A 100 -4.90 8.32 -11.86
CA GLN A 100 -4.88 7.56 -10.61
C GLN A 100 -4.17 6.22 -10.83
N PRO A 101 -3.28 5.79 -9.92
CA PRO A 101 -2.74 4.44 -9.95
C PRO A 101 -3.84 3.38 -9.93
N THR A 102 -3.66 2.31 -10.69
CA THR A 102 -4.58 1.16 -10.79
C THR A 102 -3.93 -0.15 -10.36
N CYS A 103 -2.63 -0.29 -10.62
CA CYS A 103 -1.79 -1.42 -10.26
C CYS A 103 -0.31 -0.98 -10.21
N HIS A 104 0.53 -1.82 -9.63
CA HIS A 104 1.97 -1.60 -9.60
C HIS A 104 2.70 -2.91 -9.31
N ASP A 105 3.95 -3.01 -9.76
CA ASP A 105 4.77 -4.21 -9.54
C ASP A 105 6.27 -3.89 -9.45
N PHE A 106 6.97 -4.66 -8.63
CA PHE A 106 8.41 -4.51 -8.41
C PHE A 106 9.21 -5.43 -9.30
N ASN A 107 10.34 -4.95 -9.82
CA ASN A 107 11.36 -5.84 -10.36
C ASN A 107 12.13 -6.50 -9.22
N LEU A 108 11.80 -7.76 -8.92
CA LEU A 108 12.46 -8.52 -7.85
C LEU A 108 13.89 -8.94 -8.19
N LEU A 109 14.25 -9.02 -9.48
CA LEU A 109 15.55 -9.49 -9.94
C LEU A 109 16.66 -8.45 -9.70
N THR A 110 16.33 -7.16 -9.82
CA THR A 110 17.28 -6.06 -9.71
C THR A 110 17.15 -5.28 -8.40
N ALA A 111 16.34 -5.78 -7.45
CA ALA A 111 16.10 -5.11 -6.18
C ALA A 111 17.33 -5.20 -5.26
N THR A 112 17.74 -4.05 -4.73
CA THR A 112 18.90 -3.89 -3.82
C THR A 112 18.56 -2.89 -2.72
N ALA A 113 19.39 -2.80 -1.68
CA ALA A 113 19.21 -1.81 -0.62
C ALA A 113 19.27 -0.36 -1.15
N GLU A 114 20.02 -0.13 -2.22
CA GLU A 114 20.27 1.20 -2.80
C GLU A 114 19.28 1.56 -3.91
N SER A 115 18.64 0.59 -4.56
CA SER A 115 17.78 0.83 -5.72
C SER A 115 16.73 -0.26 -5.89
N VAL A 116 15.52 0.16 -6.24
CA VAL A 116 14.44 -0.76 -6.62
C VAL A 116 13.61 -0.16 -7.74
N SER A 117 13.33 -0.97 -8.77
CA SER A 117 12.47 -0.56 -9.88
C SER A 117 11.02 -0.93 -9.59
N LEU A 118 10.14 0.06 -9.65
CA LEU A 118 8.70 -0.09 -9.47
C LEU A 118 7.97 0.45 -10.70
N LEU A 119 7.18 -0.39 -11.36
CA LEU A 119 6.24 0.03 -12.39
C LEU A 119 4.89 0.39 -11.74
N VAL A 120 4.29 1.48 -12.19
CA VAL A 120 2.96 1.95 -11.73
C VAL A 120 2.08 2.14 -12.95
N GLY A 121 0.99 1.40 -13.04
CA GLY A 121 -0.03 1.55 -14.06
C GLY A 121 -1.10 2.56 -13.65
N PHE A 122 -1.65 3.29 -14.62
CA PHE A 122 -2.60 4.37 -14.39
C PHE A 122 -3.92 4.18 -15.13
N SER A 123 -4.98 4.84 -14.67
CA SER A 123 -6.32 4.77 -15.23
C SER A 123 -6.44 5.24 -16.68
N ALA A 124 -5.53 6.11 -17.14
CA ALA A 124 -5.51 6.60 -18.52
C ALA A 124 -4.52 5.82 -19.42
N GLY A 125 -4.08 4.63 -18.99
CA GLY A 125 -3.27 3.72 -19.79
C GLY A 125 -1.77 4.00 -19.79
N GLN A 126 -1.30 5.04 -19.10
CA GLN A 126 0.13 5.26 -18.91
C GLN A 126 0.72 4.24 -17.94
N VAL A 127 2.03 4.01 -18.06
CA VAL A 127 2.83 3.28 -17.09
C VAL A 127 4.04 4.13 -16.71
N GLN A 128 4.34 4.27 -15.42
CA GLN A 128 5.52 4.98 -14.94
C GLN A 128 6.49 4.00 -14.27
N LEU A 129 7.76 4.01 -14.68
CA LEU A 129 8.86 3.39 -13.96
C LEU A 129 9.46 4.41 -12.99
N ILE A 130 9.52 4.04 -11.71
CA ILE A 130 10.08 4.87 -10.64
C ILE A 130 11.08 4.08 -9.80
N ASP A 131 12.04 4.78 -9.20
CA ASP A 131 12.83 4.26 -8.08
C ASP A 131 12.44 5.02 -6.81
N PRO A 132 11.68 4.42 -5.87
CA PRO A 132 11.24 5.09 -4.65
C PRO A 132 12.34 5.21 -3.59
N ILE A 133 13.49 4.52 -3.73
CA ILE A 133 14.63 4.66 -2.81
C ILE A 133 15.48 5.86 -3.23
N LYS A 134 15.94 5.87 -4.48
CA LYS A 134 16.78 6.96 -5.02
C LYS A 134 16.00 8.21 -5.37
N LYS A 135 14.74 8.06 -5.80
CA LYS A 135 13.84 9.15 -6.25
C LYS A 135 14.31 9.94 -7.47
N GLU A 136 15.34 9.45 -8.17
CA GLU A 136 15.90 10.10 -9.37
C GLU A 136 15.31 9.55 -10.66
N THR A 137 14.85 8.29 -10.67
CA THR A 137 14.27 7.66 -11.86
C THR A 137 12.77 7.93 -11.94
N SER A 138 12.33 8.49 -13.07
CA SER A 138 10.93 8.65 -13.45
C SER A 138 10.81 8.59 -14.96
N LYS A 139 10.54 7.42 -15.52
CA LYS A 139 10.29 7.22 -16.95
C LYS A 139 8.81 6.92 -17.17
N LEU A 140 8.15 7.70 -18.01
CA LEU A 140 6.75 7.48 -18.37
C LEU A 140 6.70 6.76 -19.73
N PHE A 141 5.75 5.85 -19.86
CA PHE A 141 5.47 5.08 -21.06
C PHE A 141 4.02 5.34 -21.49
N ASN A 142 3.79 5.30 -22.80
CA ASN A 142 2.49 5.58 -23.42
C ASN A 142 1.97 7.01 -23.13
N GLU A 143 2.84 8.01 -23.28
CA GLU A 143 2.46 9.42 -23.11
C GLU A 143 1.54 9.93 -24.23
N GLU A 144 1.66 9.37 -25.42
CA GLU A 144 1.06 9.88 -26.67
C GLU A 144 -0.44 9.58 -26.84
N SER A 145 -1.08 8.88 -25.89
CA SER A 145 -2.52 8.56 -25.93
C SER A 145 -3.41 9.75 -25.51
N LEU A 146 -3.10 10.97 -25.95
CA LEU A 146 -3.88 12.20 -25.69
C LEU A 146 -4.49 12.77 -26.97
#